data_AF-A0A9D5QGB0-F1
#
_entry.id   AF-A0A9D5QGB0-F1
#
_cell.length_a   1.000
_cell.length_b   1.000
_cell.length_c   1.000
_cell.angle_alpha   90.00
_cell.angle_beta   90.00
_cell.angle_gamma   90.00
#
_symmetry.space_group_name_H-M   'P 1'
#
loop_
_entity.id
_entity.type
_entity.pdbx_description
1 polymer ?
#
loop_
_entity_poly.entity_id
_entity_poly.type
_entity_poly.pdbx_seq_one_letter_code
_entity_poly.pdbx_strand_id
1 'polypeptide(L)'
;MKSAIFTSGFHAYQVSNIIYAGPVQEIPEERRRNGSTHSFKVLTALGAAYCYYKDVESARKARGALGAMLDTLRPNAFKHGNEYVDPKSVVSFSYVRQFKKPVEECTHGFVVTMLTSDEKNRDVWIRYRSEEHARKGRKVMWAALHSANGLTASARQDDDGQPVAQEAPVASDSVPF
;
A
#
# COMPACT_ATOMS: atom_id res chain seq x y z
N MET A 1 -5.94 -27.26 -3.47
CA MET A 1 -5.45 -25.97 -4.00
C MET A 1 -4.10 -26.24 -4.66
N LYS A 2 -3.96 -26.05 -5.98
CA LYS A 2 -2.65 -26.14 -6.64
C LYS A 2 -1.81 -24.96 -6.14
N SER A 3 -0.71 -25.23 -5.45
CA SER A 3 0.25 -24.20 -5.04
C SER A 3 0.73 -23.47 -6.30
N ALA A 4 0.28 -22.23 -6.49
CA ALA A 4 0.83 -21.38 -7.53
C ALA A 4 2.25 -20.99 -7.08
N ILE A 5 3.25 -21.63 -7.66
CA ILE A 5 4.65 -21.27 -7.48
C ILE A 5 4.99 -20.23 -8.55
N PHE A 6 5.51 -19.09 -8.12
CA PHE A 6 6.10 -18.09 -9.01
C PHE A 6 7.61 -18.26 -9.04
N THR A 7 8.21 -18.30 -10.23
CA THR A 7 9.66 -18.47 -10.40
C THR A 7 10.29 -17.26 -11.07
N SER A 8 11.33 -16.70 -10.47
CA SER A 8 12.11 -15.58 -10.99
C SER A 8 13.49 -16.01 -11.48
N GLY A 9 13.60 -17.00 -12.37
CA GLY A 9 14.86 -17.51 -12.95
C GLY A 9 15.82 -18.20 -11.96
N PHE A 10 16.13 -17.55 -10.84
CA PHE A 10 17.02 -17.97 -9.75
C PHE A 10 16.28 -18.37 -8.47
N HIS A 11 15.04 -17.93 -8.29
CA HIS A 11 14.26 -18.18 -7.08
C HIS A 11 12.87 -18.70 -7.42
N ALA A 12 12.29 -19.47 -6.50
CA ALA A 12 10.91 -19.91 -6.54
C ALA A 12 10.20 -19.46 -5.27
N TYR A 13 8.98 -18.94 -5.41
CA TYR A 13 8.19 -18.40 -4.33
C TYR A 13 6.82 -19.04 -4.34
N GLN A 14 6.37 -19.48 -3.18
CA GLN A 14 4.98 -19.82 -3.00
C GLN A 14 4.16 -18.53 -3.00
N VAL A 15 3.26 -18.35 -3.99
CA VAL A 15 2.57 -17.08 -4.21
C VAL A 15 1.72 -16.67 -3.00
N SER A 16 1.19 -17.63 -2.23
CA SER A 16 0.45 -17.36 -0.98
C SER A 16 1.27 -16.62 0.08
N ASN A 17 2.61 -16.73 0.04
CA ASN A 17 3.50 -16.18 1.06
C ASN A 17 4.07 -14.81 0.68
N ILE A 18 3.76 -14.33 -0.53
CA ILE A 18 4.18 -13.01 -1.01
C ILE A 18 3.24 -11.97 -0.41
N ILE A 19 3.73 -11.08 0.44
CA ILE A 19 2.92 -10.06 1.11
C ILE A 19 2.99 -8.70 0.41
N TYR A 20 4.02 -8.48 -0.41
CA TYR A 20 4.13 -7.32 -1.28
C TYR A 20 4.86 -7.68 -2.58
N ALA A 21 4.41 -7.09 -3.69
CA ALA A 21 5.12 -7.12 -4.96
C ALA A 21 5.16 -5.71 -5.57
N GLY A 22 6.37 -5.17 -5.72
CA GLY A 22 6.60 -3.80 -6.17
C GLY A 22 6.54 -3.62 -7.68
N PRO A 23 6.78 -2.38 -8.15
CA PRO A 23 6.82 -2.08 -9.57
C PRO A 23 8.14 -2.57 -10.17
N VAL A 24 8.16 -2.68 -11.51
CA VAL A 24 9.41 -2.86 -12.26
C VAL A 24 10.20 -1.55 -12.22
N GLN A 25 11.47 -1.64 -11.85
CA GLN A 25 12.40 -0.54 -11.76
C GLN A 25 13.68 -0.86 -12.52
N GLU A 26 14.29 0.17 -13.11
CA GLU A 26 15.62 0.07 -13.69
C GLU A 26 16.67 -0.08 -12.57
N ILE A 27 17.64 -0.95 -12.79
CA ILE A 27 18.76 -1.16 -11.89
C ILE A 27 19.82 -0.12 -12.26
N PRO A 28 20.30 0.69 -11.28
CA PRO A 28 21.42 1.60 -11.51
C PRO A 28 22.62 0.87 -12.13
N GLU A 29 23.31 1.49 -13.07
CA GLU A 29 24.38 0.84 -13.86
C GLU A 29 25.43 0.18 -12.98
N GLU A 30 25.82 0.83 -11.89
CA GLU A 30 26.81 0.33 -10.93
C GLU A 30 26.33 -0.90 -10.12
N ARG A 31 25.04 -1.21 -10.14
CA ARG A 31 24.42 -2.36 -9.45
C ARG A 31 24.00 -3.47 -10.41
N ARG A 32 24.12 -3.27 -11.72
CA ARG A 32 23.76 -4.29 -12.72
C ARG A 32 24.70 -5.48 -12.58
N ARG A 33 24.14 -6.69 -12.54
CA ARG A 33 24.89 -7.94 -12.50
C ARG A 33 24.33 -8.90 -13.54
N ASN A 34 25.20 -9.70 -14.15
CA ASN A 34 24.82 -10.76 -15.10
C ASN A 34 23.94 -10.27 -16.27
N GLY A 35 24.18 -9.03 -16.73
CA GLY A 35 23.41 -8.40 -17.82
C GLY A 35 21.97 -8.03 -17.45
N SER A 36 21.59 -8.07 -16.17
CA SER A 36 20.26 -7.65 -15.72
C SER A 36 20.18 -6.13 -15.65
N THR A 37 19.16 -5.55 -16.28
CA THR A 37 18.91 -4.10 -16.33
C THR A 37 17.69 -3.68 -15.53
N HIS A 38 16.75 -4.60 -15.28
CA HIS A 38 15.49 -4.31 -14.60
C HIS A 38 15.22 -5.32 -13.49
N SER A 39 14.53 -4.87 -12.44
CA SER A 39 14.08 -5.74 -11.38
C SER A 39 12.76 -5.30 -10.77
N PHE A 40 12.10 -6.18 -10.03
CA PHE A 40 11.05 -5.79 -9.10
C PHE A 40 11.24 -6.50 -7.77
N LYS A 41 10.81 -5.84 -6.68
CA LYS A 41 10.91 -6.37 -5.32
C LYS A 41 9.72 -7.28 -5.01
N VAL A 42 10.00 -8.41 -4.39
CA VAL A 42 9.02 -9.28 -3.74
C VAL A 42 9.34 -9.28 -2.25
N LEU A 43 8.32 -9.16 -1.41
CA LEU A 43 8.45 -9.28 0.04
C LEU A 43 7.60 -10.45 0.53
N THR A 44 8.17 -11.21 1.45
CA THR A 44 7.51 -12.28 2.20
C THR A 44 7.60 -11.99 3.70
N ALA A 45 6.93 -12.79 4.53
CA ALA A 45 7.07 -12.70 5.99
C ALA A 45 8.52 -12.97 6.48
N LEU A 46 9.33 -13.68 5.68
CA LEU A 46 10.71 -14.03 6.03
C LEU A 46 11.74 -13.02 5.52
N GLY A 47 11.43 -12.32 4.43
CA GLY A 47 12.30 -11.27 3.92
C GLY A 47 11.99 -10.83 2.50
N ALA A 48 12.82 -9.91 2.01
CA ALA A 48 12.73 -9.37 0.67
C ALA A 48 13.66 -10.06 -0.32
N ALA A 49 13.23 -10.13 -1.57
CA ALA A 49 14.05 -10.53 -2.69
C ALA A 49 13.79 -9.63 -3.89
N TYR A 50 14.79 -9.50 -4.76
CA TYR A 50 14.67 -8.78 -6.03
C TYR A 50 14.68 -9.80 -7.16
N CYS A 51 13.69 -9.71 -8.05
CA CYS A 51 13.59 -10.53 -9.24
C CYS A 51 14.26 -9.79 -10.40
N TYR A 52 15.38 -10.31 -10.92
CA TYR A 52 16.24 -9.65 -11.90
C TYR A 52 15.99 -10.14 -13.33
N TYR A 53 15.98 -9.22 -14.29
CA TYR A 53 15.71 -9.49 -15.71
C TYR A 53 16.63 -8.65 -16.62
N LYS A 54 16.92 -9.19 -17.82
CA LYS A 54 17.81 -8.57 -18.82
C LYS A 54 17.23 -7.31 -19.45
N ASP A 55 15.91 -7.20 -19.50
CA ASP A 55 15.18 -6.11 -20.15
C ASP A 55 13.84 -5.82 -19.44
N VAL A 56 13.26 -4.67 -19.77
CA VAL A 56 12.00 -4.18 -19.16
C VAL A 56 10.79 -5.02 -19.54
N GLU A 57 10.75 -5.58 -20.75
CA GLU A 57 9.60 -6.33 -21.27
C GLU A 57 9.47 -7.67 -20.54
N SER A 58 10.58 -8.38 -20.40
CA SER A 58 10.70 -9.62 -19.62
C SER A 58 10.31 -9.39 -18.16
N ALA A 59 10.78 -8.29 -17.55
CA ALA A 59 10.41 -7.93 -16.19
C ALA A 59 8.90 -7.65 -16.04
N ARG A 60 8.32 -6.88 -16.97
CA ARG A 60 6.87 -6.57 -16.99
C ARG A 60 6.03 -7.82 -17.21
N LYS A 61 6.42 -8.70 -18.13
CA LYS A 61 5.73 -9.98 -18.38
C LYS A 61 5.72 -10.86 -17.13
N ALA A 62 6.87 -11.01 -16.48
CA ALA A 62 6.97 -11.79 -15.25
C ALA A 62 6.18 -11.17 -14.09
N ARG A 63 6.26 -9.84 -13.92
CA ARG A 63 5.49 -9.12 -12.90
C ARG A 63 3.98 -9.21 -13.14
N GLY A 64 3.54 -9.14 -14.40
CA GLY A 64 2.15 -9.29 -14.80
C GLY A 64 1.63 -10.70 -14.52
N ALA A 65 2.41 -11.74 -14.86
CA ALA A 65 2.09 -13.13 -14.54
C ALA A 65 1.95 -13.33 -13.02
N LEU A 66 2.89 -12.81 -12.22
CA LEU A 66 2.79 -12.82 -10.76
C LEU A 66 1.53 -12.08 -10.27
N GLY A 67 1.21 -10.93 -10.87
CA GLY A 67 -0.01 -10.17 -10.56
C GLY A 67 -1.27 -11.00 -10.75
N ALA A 68 -1.41 -11.68 -11.88
CA ALA A 68 -2.57 -12.55 -12.15
C ALA A 68 -2.68 -13.71 -11.15
N MET A 69 -1.55 -14.30 -10.74
CA MET A 69 -1.53 -15.34 -9.71
C MET A 69 -1.95 -14.79 -8.34
N LEU A 70 -1.45 -13.62 -7.96
CA LEU A 70 -1.79 -12.94 -6.71
C LEU A 70 -3.27 -12.55 -6.66
N ASP A 71 -3.79 -12.02 -7.76
CA ASP A 71 -5.18 -11.59 -7.89
C ASP A 71 -6.17 -12.76 -7.75
N THR A 72 -5.80 -13.91 -8.31
CA THR A 72 -6.57 -15.14 -8.21
C THR A 72 -6.65 -15.64 -6.76
N LEU A 73 -5.54 -15.52 -6.01
CA LEU A 73 -5.47 -16.01 -4.63
C LEU A 73 -6.04 -15.01 -3.61
N ARG A 74 -5.93 -13.72 -3.89
CA ARG A 74 -6.25 -12.64 -2.95
C ARG A 74 -6.87 -11.46 -3.71
N PRO A 75 -8.17 -11.55 -4.08
CA PRO A 75 -8.86 -10.51 -4.83
C PRO A 75 -9.01 -9.20 -4.05
N ASN A 76 -9.04 -9.27 -2.72
CA ASN A 76 -9.20 -8.11 -1.82
C ASN A 76 -7.88 -7.38 -1.49
N ALA A 77 -6.79 -7.71 -2.19
CA ALA A 77 -5.52 -7.04 -1.96
C ALA A 77 -5.57 -5.57 -2.34
N PHE A 78 -4.79 -4.75 -1.65
CA PHE A 78 -4.61 -3.35 -2.04
C PHE A 78 -3.70 -3.29 -3.28
N LYS A 79 -4.14 -2.55 -4.30
CA LYS A 79 -3.42 -2.37 -5.56
C LYS A 79 -3.28 -0.89 -5.87
N HIS A 80 -2.07 -0.49 -6.27
CA HIS A 80 -1.78 0.86 -6.71
C HIS A 80 -0.80 0.82 -7.89
N GLY A 81 -1.28 1.12 -9.09
CA GLY A 81 -0.49 0.91 -10.31
C GLY A 81 -0.02 -0.55 -10.42
N ASN A 82 1.30 -0.75 -10.43
CA ASN A 82 1.92 -2.08 -10.47
C ASN A 82 2.34 -2.61 -9.08
N GLU A 83 1.93 -1.93 -8.01
CA GLU A 83 2.17 -2.34 -6.63
C GLU A 83 1.02 -3.20 -6.11
N TYR A 84 1.38 -4.25 -5.40
CA TYR A 84 0.47 -5.16 -4.73
C TYR A 84 0.84 -5.23 -3.25
N VAL A 85 -0.14 -5.05 -2.37
CA VAL A 85 0.02 -5.12 -0.91
C VAL A 85 -1.05 -6.05 -0.36
N ASP A 86 -0.66 -7.06 0.41
CA ASP A 86 -1.58 -7.86 1.22
C ASP A 86 -1.99 -7.07 2.47
N PRO A 87 -3.26 -6.63 2.60
CA PRO A 87 -3.71 -5.89 3.75
C PRO A 87 -3.58 -6.68 5.06
N LYS A 88 -3.67 -8.02 5.03
CA LYS A 88 -3.52 -8.85 6.24
C LYS A 88 -2.12 -8.80 6.84
N SER A 89 -1.14 -8.38 6.05
CA SER A 89 0.26 -8.26 6.46
C SER A 89 0.69 -6.81 6.67
N VAL A 90 -0.25 -5.85 6.74
CA VAL A 90 0.07 -4.47 7.09
C VAL A 90 0.01 -4.30 8.60
N VAL A 91 1.09 -3.75 9.18
CA VAL A 91 1.17 -3.38 10.60
C VAL A 91 0.65 -1.96 10.81
N SER A 92 1.05 -1.03 9.95
CA SER A 92 0.65 0.36 10.04
C SER A 92 0.82 1.08 8.70
N PHE A 93 0.17 2.22 8.53
CA PHE A 93 0.44 3.12 7.40
C PHE A 93 0.37 4.58 7.83
N SER A 94 1.23 5.42 7.25
CA SER A 94 1.43 6.80 7.68
C SER A 94 0.33 7.74 7.17
N TYR A 95 0.41 9.00 7.62
CA TYR A 95 -0.24 10.12 6.92
C TYR A 95 0.43 10.37 5.56
N VAL A 96 -0.27 11.11 4.70
CA VAL A 96 0.27 11.54 3.40
C VAL A 96 1.38 12.56 3.61
N ARG A 97 2.54 12.34 3.00
CA ARG A 97 3.71 13.21 3.05
C ARG A 97 4.05 13.69 1.66
N GLN A 98 4.47 14.95 1.55
CA GLN A 98 5.14 15.47 0.37
C GLN A 98 6.60 15.03 0.37
N PHE A 99 7.14 14.64 -0.78
CA PHE A 99 8.56 14.35 -0.91
C PHE A 99 9.37 15.64 -1.01
N LYS A 100 10.52 15.69 -0.32
CA LYS A 100 11.45 16.84 -0.41
C LYS A 100 11.94 17.08 -1.84
N LYS A 101 12.09 16.00 -2.60
CA LYS A 101 12.38 16.01 -4.04
C LYS A 101 11.41 15.02 -4.70
N PRO A 102 10.81 15.36 -5.85
CA PRO A 102 10.02 14.41 -6.60
C PRO A 102 10.81 13.12 -6.84
N VAL A 103 10.14 11.98 -6.70
CA VAL A 103 10.69 10.68 -7.03
C VAL A 103 10.03 10.25 -8.33
N GLU A 104 10.79 10.26 -9.42
CA GLU A 104 10.24 10.20 -10.78
C GLU A 104 9.24 11.36 -10.98
N GLU A 105 7.97 11.05 -11.26
CA GLU A 105 6.90 12.04 -11.39
C GLU A 105 6.03 12.16 -10.12
N CYS A 106 6.37 11.43 -9.05
CA CYS A 106 5.60 11.41 -7.83
C CYS A 106 6.07 12.51 -6.87
N THR A 107 5.11 13.24 -6.29
CA THR A 107 5.37 14.35 -5.36
C THR A 107 4.89 14.05 -3.96
N HIS A 108 3.97 13.09 -3.79
CA HIS A 108 3.37 12.73 -2.51
C HIS A 108 3.33 11.21 -2.34
N GLY A 109 3.24 10.75 -1.09
CA GLY A 109 3.05 9.34 -0.81
C GLY A 109 2.79 9.08 0.67
N PHE A 110 2.58 7.82 1.01
CA PHE A 110 2.52 7.37 2.39
C PHE A 110 3.30 6.05 2.53
N VAL A 111 3.80 5.80 3.73
CA VAL A 111 4.53 4.58 4.05
C VAL A 111 3.54 3.55 4.55
N VAL A 112 3.72 2.30 4.11
CA VAL A 112 3.04 1.12 4.61
C VAL A 112 4.10 0.22 5.22
N THR A 113 3.95 -0.09 6.49
CA THR A 113 4.85 -0.98 7.23
C THR A 113 4.27 -2.37 7.21
N MET A 114 5.03 -3.31 6.65
CA MET A 114 4.63 -4.70 6.47
C MET A 114 5.10 -5.58 7.64
N LEU A 115 4.34 -6.62 7.93
CA LEU A 115 4.68 -7.66 8.90
C LEU A 115 5.68 -8.63 8.24
N THR A 116 6.96 -8.37 8.45
CA THR A 116 8.07 -9.18 7.95
C THR A 116 9.20 -9.19 8.97
N SER A 117 9.99 -10.28 8.96
CA SER A 117 11.19 -10.41 9.79
C SER A 117 12.34 -9.52 9.31
N ASP A 118 12.29 -9.06 8.05
CA ASP A 118 13.29 -8.18 7.46
C ASP A 118 12.97 -6.71 7.72
N GLU A 119 13.46 -6.20 8.86
CA GLU A 119 13.20 -4.82 9.30
C GLU A 119 13.69 -3.76 8.31
N LYS A 120 14.74 -4.04 7.51
CA LYS A 120 15.28 -3.09 6.54
C LYS A 120 14.32 -2.86 5.38
N ASN A 121 13.49 -3.85 5.08
CA ASN A 121 12.65 -3.87 3.90
C ASN A 121 11.14 -3.79 4.18
N ARG A 122 10.76 -3.73 5.46
CA ARG A 122 9.35 -3.72 5.90
C ARG A 122 8.57 -2.48 5.45
N ASP A 123 9.25 -1.35 5.28
CA ASP A 123 8.60 -0.10 4.89
C ASP A 123 8.53 0.03 3.37
N VAL A 124 7.31 0.18 2.87
CA VAL A 124 6.99 0.32 1.45
C VAL A 124 6.37 1.69 1.22
N TRP A 125 6.87 2.42 0.21
CA TRP A 125 6.32 3.70 -0.18
C TRP A 125 5.29 3.56 -1.28
N ILE A 126 4.05 3.94 -1.00
CA ILE A 126 3.01 4.09 -2.02
C ILE A 126 3.03 5.54 -2.51
N ARG A 127 3.29 5.74 -3.80
CA ARG A 127 3.67 7.05 -4.37
C ARG A 127 2.62 7.57 -5.35
N TYR A 128 2.36 8.87 -5.33
CA TYR A 128 1.36 9.54 -6.14
C TYR A 128 1.89 10.84 -6.73
N ARG A 129 1.35 11.23 -7.90
CA ARG A 129 1.68 12.48 -8.60
C ARG A 129 1.10 13.73 -7.93
N SER A 130 0.08 13.59 -7.08
CA SER A 130 -0.50 14.71 -6.32
C SER A 130 -0.99 14.29 -4.93
N GLU A 131 -1.16 15.27 -4.05
CA GLU A 131 -1.65 15.06 -2.68
C GLU A 131 -3.06 14.47 -2.66
N GLU A 132 -3.95 14.96 -3.51
CA GLU A 132 -5.33 14.50 -3.59
C GLU A 132 -5.42 13.00 -3.89
N HIS A 133 -4.64 12.53 -4.86
CA HIS A 133 -4.55 11.10 -5.18
C HIS A 133 -3.96 10.30 -4.02
N ALA A 134 -2.96 10.84 -3.32
CA ALA A 134 -2.41 10.17 -2.14
C ALA A 134 -3.44 10.06 -1.00
N ARG A 135 -4.25 11.09 -0.77
CA ARG A 135 -5.35 11.05 0.22
C ARG A 135 -6.41 10.02 -0.15
N LYS A 136 -6.80 9.94 -1.44
CA LYS A 136 -7.73 8.92 -1.96
C LYS A 136 -7.14 7.52 -1.79
N GLY A 137 -5.90 7.30 -2.21
CA GLY A 137 -5.18 6.04 -2.06
C GLY A 137 -5.10 5.57 -0.61
N ARG A 138 -4.84 6.49 0.32
CA ARG A 138 -4.83 6.21 1.76
C ARG A 138 -6.21 5.75 2.28
N LYS A 139 -7.30 6.36 1.82
CA LYS A 139 -8.67 5.91 2.16
C LYS A 139 -8.96 4.51 1.62
N VAL A 140 -8.49 4.20 0.41
CA VAL A 140 -8.61 2.85 -0.17
C VAL A 140 -7.82 1.82 0.65
N MET A 141 -6.60 2.16 1.10
CA MET A 141 -5.82 1.30 2.01
C MET A 141 -6.57 1.05 3.32
N TRP A 142 -7.14 2.09 3.93
CA TRP A 142 -7.96 1.97 5.13
C TRP A 142 -9.13 0.98 4.91
N ALA A 143 -9.88 1.13 3.81
CA ALA A 143 -10.99 0.25 3.48
C ALA A 143 -10.54 -1.20 3.25
N ALA A 144 -9.40 -1.41 2.57
CA ALA A 144 -8.83 -2.74 2.34
C ALA A 144 -8.47 -3.45 3.65
N LEU A 145 -7.91 -2.72 4.63
CA LEU A 145 -7.58 -3.27 5.95
C LEU A 145 -8.82 -3.63 6.75
N HIS A 146 -9.83 -2.76 6.75
CA HIS A 146 -11.11 -3.05 7.40
C HIS A 146 -11.76 -4.31 6.84
N SER A 147 -11.81 -4.43 5.50
CA SER A 147 -12.34 -5.60 4.81
C SER A 147 -11.54 -6.87 5.16
N ALA A 148 -10.21 -6.79 5.14
CA ALA A 148 -9.35 -7.94 5.43
C ALA A 148 -9.44 -8.44 6.89
N ASN A 149 -9.78 -7.56 7.83
CA ASN A 149 -9.91 -7.86 9.26
C ASN A 149 -11.36 -8.13 9.69
N GLY A 150 -12.32 -8.20 8.76
CA GLY A 150 -13.72 -8.47 9.08
C GLY A 150 -14.42 -7.34 9.84
N LEU A 151 -13.83 -6.15 9.86
CA LEU A 151 -14.43 -4.94 10.44
C LEU A 151 -15.27 -4.27 9.36
N THR A 152 -16.42 -4.87 9.02
CA THR A 152 -17.42 -4.21 8.17
C THR A 152 -17.82 -2.88 8.81
N ALA A 153 -17.95 -1.83 7.98
CA ALA A 153 -18.25 -0.46 8.39
C ALA A 153 -19.66 -0.30 8.99
N SER A 154 -19.90 -0.93 10.13
CA SER A 154 -21.11 -0.81 10.94
C SER A 154 -20.75 -0.12 12.25
N ALA A 155 -20.17 1.08 12.18
CA ALA A 155 -20.03 2.02 13.28
C ALA A 155 -19.34 3.30 12.78
N ARG A 156 -20.11 4.19 12.16
CA ARG A 156 -19.89 5.66 12.05
C ARG A 156 -20.92 6.23 11.07
N GLN A 157 -22.19 6.07 11.45
CA GLN A 157 -23.16 7.14 11.25
C GLN A 157 -23.23 7.87 12.59
N ASP A 158 -23.43 9.18 12.53
CA ASP A 158 -23.54 10.15 13.63
C ASP A 158 -22.20 10.70 14.12
N ASP A 159 -21.79 11.84 13.56
CA ASP A 159 -21.90 13.14 14.25
C ASP A 159 -21.42 14.25 13.29
N ASP A 160 -22.32 14.69 12.41
CA ASP A 160 -22.21 16.00 11.76
C ASP A 160 -22.35 17.05 12.86
N GLY A 161 -21.22 17.44 13.45
CA GLY A 161 -21.13 18.55 14.40
C GLY A 161 -21.48 19.88 13.73
N GLN A 162 -22.78 20.14 13.55
CA GLN A 162 -23.30 21.49 13.44
C GLN A 162 -23.35 22.11 14.84
N PRO A 163 -22.81 23.32 15.06
CA PRO A 163 -22.94 24.01 16.33
C PRO A 163 -24.37 24.53 16.44
N VAL A 164 -25.19 23.90 17.29
CA VAL A 164 -26.46 24.49 17.72
C VAL A 164 -26.12 25.67 18.63
N ALA A 165 -26.48 26.87 18.17
CA ALA A 165 -26.39 28.09 18.95
C ALA A 165 -27.15 27.92 20.28
N GLN A 166 -26.46 28.14 21.39
CA GLN A 166 -27.10 28.28 22.70
C GLN A 166 -27.85 29.61 22.72
N GLU A 167 -29.18 29.55 22.62
CA GLU A 167 -30.05 30.64 23.06
C GLU A 167 -29.91 30.81 24.57
N ALA A 168 -29.59 32.04 24.99
CA ALA A 168 -29.43 32.42 26.39
C ALA A 168 -30.79 32.39 27.12
N PRO A 169 -30.85 31.88 28.36
CA PRO A 169 -32.06 32.00 29.17
C PRO A 169 -32.26 33.45 29.62
N VAL A 170 -33.47 33.95 29.33
CA VAL A 170 -34.02 35.25 29.72
C VAL A 170 -34.04 35.37 31.25
N ALA A 171 -33.43 36.42 31.78
CA ALA A 171 -33.51 36.80 33.18
C ALA A 171 -34.94 37.23 33.54
N SER A 172 -35.57 36.52 34.48
CA SER A 172 -36.78 36.97 35.16
C SER A 172 -36.43 37.28 36.60
N ASP A 173 -36.30 38.57 36.94
CA ASP A 173 -36.38 39.00 38.34
C ASP A 173 -37.20 40.28 38.48
N SER A 174 -38.39 40.08 39.05
CA SER A 174 -38.87 40.72 40.28
C SER A 174 -38.97 42.26 40.34
N VAL A 175 -40.23 42.71 40.36
CA VAL A 175 -40.78 44.07 40.57
C VAL A 175 -40.47 44.62 41.98
N PRO A 176 -40.38 45.96 42.18
CA PRO A 176 -39.87 46.58 43.41
C PRO A 176 -40.94 46.80 44.50
N PHE A 177 -40.47 47.00 45.73
CA PHE A 177 -41.18 47.71 46.81
C PHE A 177 -40.88 49.20 46.73
#